data_AF-A0A8B9DA24-F1
#
_entry.id   AF-A0A8B9DA24-F1
#
_cell.length_a   1.000
_cell.length_b   1.000
_cell.length_c   1.000
_cell.angle_alpha   90.00
_cell.angle_beta   90.00
_cell.angle_gamma   90.00
#
_symmetry.space_group_name_H-M   'P 1'
#
loop_
_entity.id
_entity.type
_entity.pdbx_description
1 polymer ?
#
loop_
_entity_poly.entity_id
_entity_poly.type
_entity_poly.pdbx_seq_one_letter_code
_entity_poly.pdbx_strand_id
1 'polypeptide(L)'
;ISDQYFIAVQKLVVLELGMVLLPVANQGEASQLITQLVREQSKDHNSNPFLRKQCSQLLEASVFRTVQRIPGVGKTKALLLLQQFGSIHRLCNASVEELELVVGQTVAQQIHTFLCS
;
A
#
# COMPACT_ATOMS: atom_id res chain seq x y z
N ILE A 1 -6.06 -35.28 -19.15
CA ILE A 1 -4.91 -34.75 -19.93
C ILE A 1 -3.66 -35.10 -19.15
N SER A 2 -2.66 -35.72 -19.78
CA SER A 2 -1.40 -36.02 -19.09
C SER A 2 -0.68 -34.71 -18.77
N ASP A 3 -0.14 -34.55 -17.56
CA ASP A 3 0.49 -33.31 -17.05
C ASP A 3 1.54 -32.72 -17.99
N GLN A 4 2.11 -33.56 -18.85
CA GLN A 4 3.09 -33.22 -19.88
C GLN A 4 2.62 -32.12 -20.85
N TYR A 5 1.33 -32.01 -21.14
CA TYR A 5 0.80 -30.97 -22.05
C TYR A 5 0.32 -29.71 -21.32
N PHE A 6 0.12 -29.79 -20.01
CA PHE A 6 -0.42 -28.69 -19.23
C PHE A 6 0.56 -27.50 -19.19
N ILE A 7 1.87 -27.77 -19.11
CA ILE A 7 2.91 -26.73 -19.07
C ILE A 7 2.91 -25.87 -20.34
N ALA A 8 2.82 -26.50 -21.52
CA ALA A 8 2.81 -25.78 -22.79
C ALA A 8 1.54 -24.91 -22.93
N VAL A 9 0.39 -25.46 -22.53
CA VAL A 9 -0.89 -24.73 -22.55
C VAL A 9 -0.90 -23.60 -21.52
N GLN A 10 -0.39 -23.83 -20.30
CA GLN A 10 -0.29 -22.80 -19.27
C GLN A 10 0.61 -21.65 -19.71
N LYS A 11 1.76 -21.94 -20.33
CA LYS A 11 2.66 -20.91 -20.84
C LYS A 11 1.96 -20.04 -21.88
N LEU A 12 1.33 -20.67 -22.88
CA LEU A 12 0.61 -19.96 -23.93
C LEU A 12 -0.55 -19.13 -23.36
N VAL A 13 -1.42 -19.74 -22.55
CA VAL A 13 -2.66 -19.10 -22.08
C VAL A 13 -2.39 -18.01 -21.05
N VAL A 14 -1.53 -18.27 -20.06
CA VAL A 14 -1.31 -17.35 -18.94
C VAL A 14 -0.29 -16.27 -19.28
N LEU A 15 0.82 -16.64 -19.92
CA LEU A 15 1.92 -15.69 -20.16
C LEU A 15 1.80 -14.99 -21.52
N GLU A 16 1.46 -15.72 -22.58
CA GLU A 16 1.43 -15.14 -23.94
C GLU A 16 0.08 -14.46 -24.24
N LEU A 17 -1.03 -15.06 -23.80
CA LEU A 17 -2.38 -14.53 -24.01
C LEU A 17 -2.92 -13.71 -22.83
N GLY A 18 -2.27 -13.75 -21.67
CA GLY A 18 -2.70 -12.99 -20.48
C GLY A 18 -4.06 -13.41 -19.91
N MET A 19 -4.51 -14.64 -20.21
CA MET A 19 -5.79 -15.17 -19.75
C MET A 19 -5.62 -16.05 -18.51
N VAL A 20 -6.72 -16.25 -17.77
CA VAL A 20 -6.73 -17.11 -16.58
C VAL A 20 -6.93 -18.57 -16.99
N LEU A 21 -6.05 -19.46 -16.54
CA LEU A 21 -6.17 -20.91 -16.69
C LEU A 21 -6.40 -21.56 -15.33
N LEU A 22 -7.52 -22.30 -15.18
CA LEU A 22 -7.87 -23.03 -13.96
C LEU A 22 -7.88 -24.54 -14.25
N PRO A 23 -6.89 -25.33 -13.79
CA PRO A 23 -6.90 -26.78 -13.96
C PRO A 23 -7.99 -27.42 -13.08
N VAL A 24 -8.62 -28.47 -13.59
CA VAL A 24 -9.63 -29.27 -12.88
C VAL A 24 -9.29 -30.75 -12.99
N ALA A 25 -9.36 -31.48 -11.88
CA ALA A 25 -9.10 -32.91 -11.84
C ALA A 25 -10.31 -33.73 -12.27
N ASN A 26 -11.54 -33.22 -12.03
CA ASN A 26 -12.77 -33.91 -12.38
C ASN A 26 -13.94 -32.94 -12.67
N GLN A 27 -15.01 -33.47 -13.27
CA GLN A 27 -16.19 -32.68 -13.62
C GLN A 27 -16.95 -32.12 -12.40
N GLY A 28 -16.90 -32.82 -11.27
CA GLY A 28 -17.48 -32.34 -10.01
C GLY A 28 -16.81 -31.06 -9.52
N GLU A 29 -15.47 -31.04 -9.49
CA GLU A 29 -14.67 -29.86 -9.19
C GLU A 29 -14.94 -28.72 -10.18
N ALA A 30 -15.03 -29.02 -11.48
CA ALA A 30 -15.37 -28.03 -12.49
C ALA A 30 -16.73 -27.37 -12.22
N SER A 31 -17.76 -28.15 -11.84
CA SER A 31 -19.09 -27.61 -11.52
C SER A 31 -19.06 -26.69 -10.28
N GLN A 32 -18.28 -27.05 -9.26
CA GLN A 32 -18.14 -26.26 -8.05
C GLN A 32 -17.39 -24.94 -8.32
N LEU A 33 -16.32 -25.00 -9.13
CA LEU A 33 -15.57 -23.81 -9.55
C LEU A 33 -16.44 -22.84 -10.34
N ILE A 34 -17.20 -23.32 -11.32
CA ILE A 34 -18.12 -22.46 -12.10
C ILE A 34 -19.14 -21.79 -11.17
N THR A 35 -19.71 -22.57 -10.23
CA THR A 35 -20.65 -22.04 -9.25
C THR A 35 -20.01 -20.94 -8.39
N GLN A 36 -18.76 -21.12 -7.98
CA GLN A 36 -18.04 -20.13 -7.19
C GLN A 36 -17.71 -18.86 -7.99
N LEU A 37 -17.33 -19.00 -9.26
CA LEU A 37 -17.06 -17.86 -10.15
C LEU A 37 -18.30 -16.98 -10.34
N VAL A 38 -19.47 -17.58 -10.56
CA VAL A 38 -20.74 -16.85 -10.67
C VAL A 38 -21.11 -16.15 -9.35
N ARG A 39 -20.86 -16.81 -8.22
CA ARG A 39 -21.09 -16.22 -6.89
C ARG A 39 -20.14 -15.07 -6.59
N GLU A 40 -18.90 -15.14 -7.05
CA GLU A 40 -17.93 -14.05 -6.87
C GLU A 40 -18.26 -12.86 -7.79
N GLN A 41 -18.65 -13.13 -9.03
CA GLN A 41 -19.06 -12.09 -9.99
C GLN A 41 -20.33 -11.35 -9.55
N SER A 42 -21.26 -12.03 -8.87
CA SER A 42 -22.51 -11.42 -8.39
C SER A 42 -22.38 -10.71 -7.05
N LYS A 43 -21.25 -10.85 -6.35
CA LYS A 43 -20.97 -10.10 -5.11
C LYS A 43 -20.44 -8.72 -5.42
N ASP A 44 -20.76 -7.75 -4.56
CA ASP A 44 -20.15 -6.43 -4.63
C ASP A 44 -18.62 -6.53 -4.60
N HIS A 45 -17.94 -5.78 -5.47
CA HIS A 45 -16.47 -5.70 -5.55
C HIS A 45 -15.79 -5.40 -4.21
N ASN A 46 -16.53 -4.87 -3.24
CA ASN A 46 -16.08 -4.58 -1.89
C ASN A 46 -15.96 -5.83 -0.99
N SER A 47 -16.33 -7.02 -1.48
CA SER A 47 -16.29 -8.28 -0.72
C SER A 47 -14.97 -9.03 -0.87
N ASN A 48 -14.17 -8.72 -1.90
CA ASN A 48 -12.89 -9.35 -2.11
C ASN A 48 -11.81 -8.66 -1.24
N PRO A 49 -11.17 -9.37 -0.30
CA PRO A 49 -10.18 -8.78 0.62
C PRO A 49 -8.88 -8.35 -0.07
N PHE A 50 -8.60 -8.86 -1.27
CA PHE A 50 -7.43 -8.49 -2.07
C PHE A 50 -7.68 -7.26 -2.94
N LEU A 51 -8.95 -6.90 -3.18
CA LEU A 51 -9.29 -5.63 -3.81
C LEU A 51 -9.18 -4.54 -2.73
N ARG A 52 -8.09 -3.77 -2.83
CA ARG A 52 -7.71 -2.76 -1.84
C ARG A 52 -8.84 -1.76 -1.62
N LYS A 53 -9.48 -1.84 -0.45
CA LYS A 53 -10.27 -0.71 0.06
C LYS A 53 -9.29 0.39 0.42
N GLN A 54 -9.44 1.56 -0.17
CA GLN A 54 -8.67 2.73 0.22
C GLN A 54 -9.17 3.19 1.61
N CYS A 55 -8.63 2.60 2.68
CA CYS A 55 -8.91 3.02 4.04
C CYS A 55 -8.20 4.37 4.28
N SER A 56 -8.93 5.46 4.15
CA SER A 56 -8.47 6.83 4.43
C SER A 56 -7.86 6.97 5.83
N GLN A 57 -8.40 6.25 6.82
CA GLN A 57 -7.92 6.24 8.21
C GLN A 57 -6.46 5.75 8.36
N LEU A 58 -5.99 4.89 7.45
CA LEU A 58 -4.60 4.41 7.50
C LEU A 58 -3.60 5.46 7.00
N LEU A 59 -4.05 6.41 6.18
CA LEU A 59 -3.17 7.43 5.59
C LEU A 59 -2.65 8.38 6.66
N GLU A 60 -3.50 8.85 7.58
CA GLU A 60 -3.08 9.73 8.69
C GLU A 60 -2.09 9.03 9.63
N ALA A 61 -2.37 7.79 10.00
CA ALA A 61 -1.45 6.99 10.83
C ALA A 61 -0.10 6.73 10.12
N SER A 62 -0.13 6.51 8.80
CA SER A 62 1.07 6.29 7.99
C SER A 62 1.90 7.56 7.86
N VAL A 63 1.25 8.71 7.68
CA VAL A 63 1.91 10.03 7.64
C VAL A 63 2.59 10.31 8.99
N PHE A 64 1.89 10.10 10.10
CA PHE A 64 2.46 10.23 11.45
C PHE A 64 3.66 9.31 11.66
N ARG A 65 3.56 8.04 11.26
CA ARG A 65 4.66 7.08 11.35
C ARG A 65 5.85 7.48 10.49
N THR A 66 5.61 8.09 9.33
CA THR A 66 6.66 8.56 8.43
C THR A 66 7.42 9.72 9.06
N VAL A 67 6.72 10.68 9.67
CA VAL A 67 7.35 11.81 10.39
C VAL A 67 8.16 11.33 11.60
N GLN A 68 7.73 10.27 12.28
CA GLN A 68 8.50 9.64 13.37
C GLN A 68 9.79 8.94 12.93
N ARG A 69 9.98 8.68 11.63
CA ARG A 69 11.24 8.11 11.13
C ARG A 69 12.35 9.14 11.07
N ILE A 70 12.02 10.42 11.17
CA ILE A 70 13.01 11.50 11.13
C ILE A 70 13.83 11.47 12.42
N PRO A 71 15.17 11.50 12.34
CA PRO A 71 16.04 11.51 13.53
C PRO A 71 15.67 12.66 14.48
N GLY A 72 15.54 12.36 15.77
CA GLY A 72 15.20 13.36 16.80
C GLY A 72 13.71 13.73 16.88
N VAL A 73 12.86 13.19 16.00
CA VAL A 73 11.41 13.43 16.00
C VAL A 73 10.66 12.26 16.67
N GLY A 74 10.35 12.44 17.95
CA GLY A 74 9.50 11.51 18.71
C GLY A 74 8.00 11.71 18.44
N LYS A 75 7.14 10.94 19.13
CA LYS A 75 5.67 10.98 18.99
C LYS A 75 5.07 12.38 19.13
N THR A 76 5.46 13.10 20.18
CA THR A 76 4.94 14.45 20.49
C THR A 76 5.38 15.47 19.45
N LYS A 77 6.66 15.44 19.07
CA LYS A 77 7.22 16.35 18.05
C LYS A 77 6.61 16.08 16.66
N ALA A 78 6.42 14.80 16.31
CA ALA A 78 5.76 14.43 15.06
C ALA A 78 4.32 14.97 14.98
N LEU A 79 3.59 14.94 16.10
CA LEU A 79 2.22 15.45 16.14
C LEU A 79 2.18 16.98 15.99
N LEU A 80 3.06 17.69 16.71
CA LEU A 80 3.18 19.15 16.60
C LEU A 80 3.60 19.60 15.18
N LEU A 81 4.56 18.90 14.57
CA LEU A 81 4.99 19.18 13.20
C LEU A 81 3.84 18.95 12.20
N LEU A 82 3.08 17.87 12.34
CA LEU A 82 1.94 17.62 11.46
C LEU A 82 0.79 18.61 11.71
N GLN A 83 0.60 19.08 12.94
CA GLN A 83 -0.38 20.12 13.25
C GLN A 83 0.00 21.47 12.64
N GLN A 84 1.30 21.81 12.62
CA GLN A 84 1.79 23.09 12.09
C GLN A 84 1.87 23.09 10.56
N PHE A 85 2.45 22.05 9.96
CA PHE A 85 2.72 22.02 8.51
C PHE A 85 1.63 21.30 7.70
N GLY A 86 0.79 20.46 8.32
CA GLY A 86 -0.37 19.81 7.70
C GLY A 86 -0.07 18.76 6.62
N SER A 87 1.15 18.67 6.12
CA SER A 87 1.57 17.69 5.13
C SER A 87 3.08 17.44 5.18
N ILE A 88 3.51 16.25 4.76
CA ILE A 88 4.95 15.92 4.66
C ILE A 88 5.63 16.83 3.63
N HIS A 89 4.95 17.19 2.54
CA HIS A 89 5.52 18.07 1.51
C HIS A 89 5.87 19.45 2.05
N ARG A 90 4.97 20.07 2.83
CA ARG A 90 5.26 21.35 3.50
C ARG A 90 6.36 21.22 4.54
N LEU A 91 6.42 20.09 5.26
CA LEU A 91 7.50 19.83 6.22
C LEU A 91 8.87 19.78 5.53
N CYS A 92 8.98 19.18 4.34
CA CYS A 92 10.23 19.12 3.58
C CYS A 92 10.67 20.48 3.02
N ASN A 93 9.72 21.37 2.71
CA ASN A 93 10.00 22.71 2.19
C ASN A 93 10.08 23.78 3.29
N ALA A 94 9.93 23.41 4.56
CA ALA A 94 9.97 24.33 5.68
C ALA A 94 11.40 24.83 5.92
N SER A 95 11.54 26.12 6.23
CA SER A 95 12.81 26.70 6.62
C SER A 95 13.24 26.23 8.02
N VAL A 96 14.54 26.33 8.31
CA VAL A 96 15.08 25.99 9.65
C VAL A 96 14.42 26.83 10.75
N GLU A 97 14.12 28.10 10.46
CA GLU A 97 13.48 29.04 11.39
C GLU A 97 12.05 28.59 11.77
N GLU A 98 11.27 28.13 10.79
CA GLU A 98 9.91 27.63 11.02
C GLU A 98 9.92 26.31 11.80
N LEU A 99 10.92 25.45 11.56
CA LEU A 99 11.11 24.22 12.31
C LEU A 99 11.56 24.49 13.75
N GLU A 100 12.42 25.49 13.96
CA GLU A 100 12.95 25.88 15.28
C GLU A 100 11.83 26.25 16.25
N LEU A 101 10.80 26.97 15.78
CA LEU A 101 9.62 27.37 16.57
C LEU A 101 8.86 26.17 17.17
N VAL A 102 8.97 24.98 16.58
CA VAL A 102 8.21 23.79 17.00
C VAL A 102 9.08 22.78 17.76
N VAL A 103 10.33 22.56 17.33
CA VAL A 103 11.17 21.45 17.84
C VAL A 103 12.46 21.90 18.53
N GLY A 104 12.80 23.19 18.46
CA GLY A 104 14.05 23.78 18.93
C GLY A 104 15.20 23.66 17.92
N GLN A 105 16.21 24.52 18.06
CA GLN A 105 17.25 24.75 17.04
C GLN A 105 18.01 23.49 16.62
N THR A 106 18.46 22.69 17.58
CA THR A 106 19.25 21.48 17.30
C THR A 106 18.46 20.45 16.51
N VAL A 107 17.18 20.27 16.82
CA VAL A 107 16.33 19.30 16.13
C VAL A 107 15.86 19.86 14.77
N ALA A 108 15.61 21.16 14.67
CA ALA A 108 15.29 21.83 13.41
C ALA A 108 16.41 21.64 12.37
N GLN A 109 17.66 21.86 12.76
CA GLN A 109 18.82 21.62 11.89
C GLN A 109 18.97 20.15 11.49
N GLN A 110 18.72 19.21 12.41
CA GLN A 110 18.77 17.77 12.11
C GLN A 110 17.69 17.36 11.10
N ILE A 111 16.46 17.87 11.27
CA ILE A 111 15.36 17.62 10.33
C ILE A 111 15.70 18.19 8.96
N HIS A 112 16.11 19.46 8.89
CA HIS A 112 16.44 20.12 7.63
C HIS A 112 17.60 19.43 6.91
N THR A 113 18.64 19.03 7.66
CA THR A 113 19.77 18.27 7.09
C THR A 113 19.31 16.90 6.57
N PHE A 114 18.43 16.20 7.29
CA PHE A 114 17.92 14.90 6.85
C PHE A 114 17.02 15.00 5.59
N LEU A 115 16.26 16.09 5.44
CA LEU A 115 15.32 16.27 4.33
C LEU A 115 15.93 16.93 3.09
N CYS A 116 16.99 17.74 3.26
CA CYS A 116 17.68 18.44 2.17
C CYS A 116 19.04 17.82 1.77
N SER A 117 19.45 16.71 2.36
CA SER A 117 20.66 15.97 1.97
C SER A 117 20.44 15.03 0.78
#